data_AF-A0A6A5WFW4-F1
#
_entry.id   AF-A0A6A5WFW4-F1
#
_cell.length_a   1.000
_cell.length_b   1.000
_cell.length_c   1.000
_cell.angle_alpha   90.00
_cell.angle_beta   90.00
_cell.angle_gamma   90.00
#
_symmetry.space_group_name_H-M   'P 1'
#
loop_
_entity.id
_entity.type
_entity.pdbx_description
1 polymer ?
#
loop_
_entity_poly.entity_id
_entity_poly.type
_entity_poly.pdbx_seq_one_letter_code
_entity_poly.pdbx_strand_id
1 'polypeptide(L)'
;MAGRAALPSFVTLPIEILDAIFLYLDPRSVIAVSQTSRFIKDIAADAPIIWRRFCQTEFTSWAPRHDIAAKFAGPLSAVDWRALFIERKTVVTETRRLLDGVLSTQQARIKAINDVAAFGYDAKETLLAERACPDDADDVLARRYYANAMLERIQRAMAIDVWKDMAHGKHVPVEKALGAYDMFCRTGAEVDFDVIARDLDTLAATVLETHPDFRDLDTRTKASTLASFLRDRGYDGVSQSSYHNLRNSFIGLVLRSETHDSLPLISVAIYCAVAERIGLDARPCGFLFHMYCLVYAPKDYTLDGTYKPTSSAALDFMYLDPFHSSDEIGQDSLLRMLRDMGVPSVEHKAFLSDTTTRELVLRTARNIMTSVQQIRQDNDMGHGIQANWVRAHPDMDNSFYATIWAMLVLGPGTEDAGALSNLSTRRRQYLPYLLEHFQTHYPWDITLLEQHVIPLFYNQPEGQRLLAFAHSMHNLDSMRKPPHERGQGKIGDNVKFRVGQLFKHKRYNYEGIVTGWDKVCDAGEEWIQHMNVDRLANGRNQSFYHVLVCDKSIRYVAEENISPVPITAMDSQPSEAMLKLAGRHFKRWDSEHHIFVSNVRDEYPDD
;
A
#
# COMPACT_ATOMS: atom_id res chain seq x y z
N MET A 1 -5.61 -36.72 70.08
CA MET A 1 -5.09 -36.73 68.69
C MET A 1 -5.28 -35.33 68.14
N ALA A 2 -4.20 -34.55 68.04
CA ALA A 2 -4.25 -33.21 67.44
C ALA A 2 -4.50 -33.36 65.93
N GLY A 3 -5.58 -32.76 65.42
CA GLY A 3 -5.90 -32.75 64.00
C GLY A 3 -4.80 -32.01 63.23
N ARG A 4 -4.17 -32.69 62.27
CA ARG A 4 -3.30 -32.04 61.30
C ARG A 4 -4.11 -30.98 60.57
N ALA A 5 -3.76 -29.70 60.74
CA ALA A 5 -4.25 -28.64 59.88
C ALA A 5 -3.93 -29.03 58.42
N ALA A 6 -4.94 -28.96 57.54
CA ALA A 6 -4.74 -29.25 56.13
C ALA A 6 -3.66 -28.31 55.58
N LEU A 7 -2.62 -28.88 54.96
CA LEU A 7 -1.60 -28.08 54.30
C LEU A 7 -2.27 -27.21 53.23
N PRO A 8 -1.94 -25.91 53.14
CA PRO A 8 -2.51 -25.04 52.13
C PRO A 8 -2.23 -25.63 50.74
N SER A 9 -3.29 -25.75 49.94
CA SER A 9 -3.21 -26.28 48.58
C SER A 9 -3.59 -25.18 47.60
N PHE A 10 -2.97 -25.16 46.42
CA PHE A 10 -3.24 -24.15 45.40
C PHE A 10 -4.75 -24.03 45.08
N VAL A 11 -5.46 -25.16 45.00
CA VAL A 11 -6.91 -25.20 44.73
C VAL A 11 -7.80 -24.68 45.87
N THR A 12 -7.21 -24.32 47.03
CA THR A 12 -7.93 -23.77 48.18
C THR A 12 -7.91 -22.24 48.22
N LEU A 13 -7.20 -21.59 47.29
CA LEU A 13 -7.24 -20.15 47.12
C LEU A 13 -8.63 -19.69 46.60
N PRO A 14 -9.08 -18.46 46.95
CA PRO A 14 -10.28 -17.87 46.36
C PRO A 14 -10.20 -17.83 44.82
N ILE A 15 -11.34 -18.00 44.16
CA ILE A 15 -11.40 -18.05 42.69
C ILE A 15 -10.87 -16.76 42.08
N GLU A 16 -11.14 -15.60 42.69
CA GLU A 16 -10.68 -14.31 42.22
C GLU A 16 -9.14 -14.20 42.21
N ILE A 17 -8.48 -14.87 43.16
CA ILE A 17 -7.01 -14.94 43.23
C ILE A 17 -6.48 -15.90 42.17
N LEU A 18 -7.14 -17.04 41.97
CA LEU A 18 -6.78 -18.00 40.93
C LEU A 18 -6.94 -17.41 39.52
N ASP A 19 -8.05 -16.72 39.26
CA ASP A 19 -8.31 -15.99 38.02
C ASP A 19 -7.22 -14.94 37.77
N ALA A 20 -6.88 -14.14 38.79
CA ALA A 20 -5.80 -13.17 38.69
C ALA A 20 -4.46 -13.85 38.34
N ILE A 21 -4.12 -14.97 38.99
CA ILE A 21 -2.90 -15.73 38.69
C ILE A 21 -2.90 -16.24 37.25
N PHE A 22 -4.00 -16.84 36.78
CA PHE A 22 -4.07 -17.38 35.42
C PHE A 22 -4.04 -16.31 34.35
N LEU A 23 -4.56 -15.11 34.64
CA LEU A 23 -4.43 -13.98 33.74
C LEU A 23 -2.96 -13.58 33.49
N TYR A 24 -2.03 -13.87 34.40
CA TYR A 24 -0.59 -13.61 34.19
C TYR A 24 0.15 -14.71 33.44
N LEU A 25 -0.47 -15.86 33.18
CA LEU A 25 0.18 -16.95 32.44
C LEU A 25 0.12 -16.71 30.93
N ASP A 26 1.11 -17.23 30.21
CA ASP A 26 1.05 -17.29 28.75
C ASP A 26 0.07 -18.41 28.29
N PRO A 27 -0.39 -18.38 27.02
CA PRO A 27 -1.36 -19.36 26.52
C PRO A 27 -0.92 -20.82 26.67
N ARG A 28 0.37 -21.14 26.53
CA ARG A 28 0.86 -22.52 26.66
C ARG A 28 0.79 -22.97 28.12
N SER A 29 1.16 -22.09 29.04
CA SER A 29 1.07 -22.36 30.48
C SER A 29 -0.38 -22.54 30.95
N VAL A 30 -1.33 -21.74 30.44
CA VAL A 30 -2.77 -21.92 30.73
C VAL A 30 -3.26 -23.29 30.24
N ILE A 31 -2.89 -23.68 29.02
CA ILE A 31 -3.27 -24.99 28.50
C ILE A 31 -2.65 -26.12 29.34
N ALA A 32 -1.37 -26.01 29.71
CA ALA A 32 -0.69 -27.03 30.50
C ALA A 32 -1.33 -27.18 31.90
N VAL A 33 -1.59 -26.07 32.60
CA VAL A 33 -2.18 -26.12 33.95
C VAL A 33 -3.64 -26.61 33.91
N SER A 34 -4.38 -26.32 32.85
CA SER A 34 -5.76 -26.81 32.66
C SER A 34 -5.88 -28.32 32.56
N GLN A 35 -4.79 -29.04 32.25
CA GLN A 35 -4.77 -30.50 32.17
C GLN A 35 -4.64 -31.18 33.54
N THR A 36 -4.43 -30.41 34.61
CA THR A 36 -4.17 -30.96 35.96
C THR A 36 -5.43 -31.42 36.68
N SER A 37 -6.55 -30.72 36.54
CA SER A 37 -7.84 -31.08 37.15
C SER A 37 -9.01 -30.39 36.46
N ARG A 38 -10.22 -30.94 36.62
CA ARG A 38 -11.46 -30.33 36.07
C ARG A 38 -11.71 -28.93 36.64
N PHE A 39 -11.55 -28.75 37.94
CA PHE A 39 -11.71 -27.46 38.59
C PHE A 39 -10.79 -26.39 37.99
N ILE A 40 -9.50 -26.70 37.84
CA ILE A 40 -8.53 -25.78 37.23
C ILE A 40 -8.86 -25.53 35.75
N LYS A 41 -9.33 -26.53 35.02
CA LYS A 41 -9.76 -26.36 33.64
C LYS A 41 -10.90 -25.33 33.54
N ASP A 42 -11.91 -25.44 34.40
CA ASP A 42 -13.10 -24.60 34.39
C ASP A 42 -12.77 -23.11 34.61
N ILE A 43 -11.86 -22.81 35.55
CA ILE A 43 -11.43 -21.44 35.88
C ILE A 43 -10.25 -20.92 35.06
N ALA A 44 -9.59 -21.78 34.26
CA ALA A 44 -8.48 -21.39 33.39
C ALA A 44 -8.86 -21.50 31.90
N ALA A 45 -8.78 -22.70 31.31
CA ALA A 45 -8.98 -22.88 29.88
C ALA A 45 -10.43 -22.68 29.41
N ASP A 46 -11.42 -22.84 30.28
CA ASP A 46 -12.82 -22.62 29.93
C ASP A 46 -13.32 -21.21 30.36
N ALA A 47 -12.47 -20.41 31.04
CA ALA A 47 -12.79 -19.05 31.44
C ALA A 47 -12.59 -18.04 30.27
N PRO A 48 -13.66 -17.40 29.76
CA PRO A 48 -13.56 -16.55 28.57
C PRO A 48 -12.70 -15.30 28.76
N ILE A 49 -12.56 -14.79 30.00
CA ILE A 49 -11.80 -13.58 30.32
C ILE A 49 -10.31 -13.74 30.02
N ILE A 50 -9.76 -14.94 30.20
CA ILE A 50 -8.36 -15.25 29.91
C ILE A 50 -8.11 -15.17 28.40
N TRP A 51 -8.98 -15.78 27.59
CA TRP A 51 -8.85 -15.75 26.13
C TRP A 51 -9.11 -14.37 25.55
N ARG A 52 -10.03 -13.58 26.12
CA ARG A 52 -10.21 -12.18 25.75
C ARG A 52 -8.94 -11.37 26.00
N ARG A 53 -8.30 -11.54 27.17
CA ARG A 53 -7.02 -10.91 27.47
C ARG A 53 -5.95 -11.33 26.46
N PHE A 54 -5.84 -12.62 26.13
CA PHE A 54 -4.90 -13.07 25.12
C PHE A 54 -5.15 -12.45 23.75
N CYS A 55 -6.41 -12.33 23.32
CA CYS A 55 -6.74 -11.60 22.09
C CYS A 55 -6.30 -10.13 22.15
N GLN A 56 -6.38 -9.48 23.31
CA GLN A 56 -5.96 -8.07 23.48
C GLN A 56 -4.44 -7.90 23.53
N THR A 57 -3.71 -8.85 24.11
CA THR A 57 -2.27 -8.71 24.38
C THR A 57 -1.38 -9.35 23.32
N GLU A 58 -1.84 -10.39 22.64
CA GLU A 58 -1.05 -11.14 21.65
C GLU A 58 -1.21 -10.62 20.22
N PHE A 59 -2.26 -9.82 19.96
CA PHE A 59 -2.58 -9.33 18.62
C PHE A 59 -2.93 -7.85 18.65
N THR A 60 -2.26 -7.09 17.80
CA THR A 60 -2.48 -5.64 17.64
C THR A 60 -3.27 -5.29 16.38
N SER A 61 -3.31 -6.22 15.41
CA SER A 61 -3.97 -6.07 14.11
C SER A 61 -5.01 -7.16 13.88
N TRP A 62 -6.15 -6.73 13.33
CA TRP A 62 -7.31 -7.58 13.10
C TRP A 62 -7.91 -7.26 11.74
N ALA A 63 -8.30 -8.28 11.00
CA ALA A 63 -9.07 -8.10 9.78
C ALA A 63 -10.43 -7.44 10.08
N PRO A 64 -10.92 -6.52 9.23
CA PRO A 64 -12.18 -5.79 9.46
C PRO A 64 -13.41 -6.67 9.71
N ARG A 65 -13.43 -7.89 9.15
CA ARG A 65 -14.51 -8.87 9.35
C ARG A 65 -14.77 -9.24 10.81
N HIS A 66 -13.79 -9.02 11.69
CA HIS A 66 -13.92 -9.36 13.10
C HIS A 66 -14.72 -8.35 13.90
N ASP A 67 -14.80 -7.09 13.44
CA ASP A 67 -15.33 -5.96 14.22
C ASP A 67 -14.81 -5.98 15.68
N ILE A 68 -13.48 -6.08 15.80
CA ILE A 68 -12.84 -6.45 17.07
C ILE A 68 -13.05 -5.37 18.16
N ALA A 69 -13.12 -4.11 17.76
CA ALA A 69 -13.37 -3.00 18.69
C ALA A 69 -14.74 -3.13 19.35
N ALA A 70 -15.79 -3.44 18.58
CA ALA A 70 -17.12 -3.70 19.12
C ALA A 70 -17.13 -4.95 20.02
N LYS A 71 -16.43 -6.02 19.62
CA LYS A 71 -16.28 -7.23 20.46
C LYS A 71 -15.60 -6.92 21.80
N PHE A 72 -14.56 -6.09 21.80
CA PHE A 72 -13.90 -5.65 23.04
C PHE A 72 -14.73 -4.68 23.87
N ALA A 73 -15.66 -3.92 23.29
CA ALA A 73 -16.58 -3.09 24.07
C ALA A 73 -17.78 -3.89 24.62
N GLY A 74 -18.11 -5.01 23.97
CA GLY A 74 -19.27 -5.84 24.29
C GLY A 74 -19.13 -6.73 25.53
N PRO A 75 -20.23 -7.42 25.91
CA PRO A 75 -20.25 -8.33 27.06
C PRO A 75 -19.39 -9.58 26.80
N LEU A 76 -18.75 -10.09 27.85
CA LEU A 76 -17.79 -11.20 27.75
C LEU A 76 -18.38 -12.45 27.09
N SER A 77 -19.67 -12.73 27.33
CA SER A 77 -20.38 -13.91 26.81
C SER A 77 -20.80 -13.80 25.34
N ALA A 78 -20.67 -12.64 24.69
CA ALA A 78 -21.10 -12.46 23.30
C ALA A 78 -20.13 -13.08 22.28
N VAL A 79 -18.92 -13.45 22.70
CA VAL A 79 -17.87 -13.93 21.81
C VAL A 79 -17.27 -15.20 22.39
N ASP A 80 -17.11 -16.22 21.57
CA ASP A 80 -16.24 -17.35 21.88
C ASP A 80 -14.78 -16.93 21.72
N TRP A 81 -14.22 -16.33 22.77
CA TRP A 81 -12.87 -15.79 22.78
C TRP A 81 -11.81 -16.86 22.55
N ARG A 82 -12.06 -18.10 23.00
CA ARG A 82 -11.13 -19.21 22.83
C ARG A 82 -11.08 -19.64 21.37
N ALA A 83 -12.25 -19.82 20.74
CA ALA A 83 -12.31 -20.14 19.32
C ALA A 83 -11.67 -19.04 18.47
N LEU A 84 -11.95 -17.76 18.77
CA LEU A 84 -11.35 -16.62 18.08
C LEU A 84 -9.82 -16.60 18.21
N PHE A 85 -9.29 -16.87 19.41
CA PHE A 85 -7.85 -16.95 19.63
C PHE A 85 -7.20 -18.09 18.84
N ILE A 86 -7.84 -19.27 18.82
CA ILE A 86 -7.37 -20.44 18.06
C ILE A 86 -7.39 -20.16 16.55
N GLU A 87 -8.44 -19.52 16.04
CA GLU A 87 -8.53 -19.07 14.64
C GLU A 87 -7.33 -18.18 14.31
N ARG A 88 -7.04 -17.17 15.15
CA ARG A 88 -5.91 -16.26 14.93
C ARG A 88 -4.56 -16.97 14.95
N LYS A 89 -4.31 -17.87 15.91
CA LYS A 89 -3.06 -18.66 15.95
C LYS A 89 -2.93 -19.61 14.75
N THR A 90 -4.05 -20.11 14.23
CA THR A 90 -4.08 -20.91 13.00
C THR A 90 -3.64 -20.06 11.80
N VAL A 91 -4.18 -18.84 11.66
CA VAL A 91 -3.76 -17.90 10.60
C VAL A 91 -2.27 -17.58 10.68
N VAL A 92 -1.71 -17.36 11.88
CA VAL A 92 -0.26 -17.12 12.07
C VAL A 92 0.56 -18.31 11.55
N THR A 93 0.16 -19.53 11.89
CA THR A 93 0.86 -20.75 11.48
C THR A 93 0.77 -20.95 9.96
N GLU A 94 -0.42 -20.76 9.40
CA GLU A 94 -0.68 -20.97 7.99
C GLU A 94 -0.02 -19.90 7.11
N THR A 95 0.04 -18.65 7.58
CA THR A 95 0.78 -17.57 6.90
C THR A 95 2.26 -17.94 6.74
N ARG A 96 2.90 -18.44 7.81
CA ARG A 96 4.30 -18.90 7.75
C ARG A 96 4.47 -20.08 6.81
N ARG A 97 3.58 -21.07 6.90
CA ARG A 97 3.61 -22.25 6.03
C ARG A 97 3.53 -21.88 4.55
N LEU A 98 2.65 -20.94 4.20
CA LEU A 98 2.48 -20.45 2.83
C LEU A 98 3.68 -19.61 2.37
N LEU A 99 4.23 -18.77 3.24
CA LEU A 99 5.46 -18.02 2.97
C LEU A 99 6.62 -18.98 2.68
N ASP A 100 6.88 -19.95 3.55
CA ASP A 100 7.93 -20.95 3.35
C ASP A 100 7.72 -21.75 2.05
N GLY A 101 6.46 -22.02 1.69
CA GLY A 101 6.10 -22.60 0.39
C GLY A 101 6.57 -21.74 -0.79
N VAL A 102 6.27 -20.43 -0.77
CA VAL A 102 6.69 -19.47 -1.82
C VAL A 102 8.21 -19.35 -1.91
N LEU A 103 8.92 -19.47 -0.79
CA LEU A 103 10.37 -19.46 -0.76
C LEU A 103 10.96 -20.75 -1.35
N SER A 104 10.31 -21.90 -1.11
CA SER A 104 10.82 -23.21 -1.55
C SER A 104 10.66 -23.51 -3.04
N THR A 105 9.66 -22.93 -3.71
CA THR A 105 9.37 -23.23 -5.12
C THR A 105 8.86 -22.01 -5.89
N GLN A 106 9.05 -22.00 -7.22
CA GLN A 106 8.45 -21.01 -8.13
C GLN A 106 7.00 -21.34 -8.52
N GLN A 107 6.52 -22.54 -8.19
CA GLN A 107 5.19 -22.98 -8.58
C GLN A 107 4.13 -22.51 -7.59
N ALA A 108 2.92 -22.24 -8.10
CA ALA A 108 1.74 -21.90 -7.31
C ALA A 108 1.94 -20.70 -6.37
N ARG A 109 2.85 -19.77 -6.70
CA ARG A 109 3.11 -18.58 -5.88
C ARG A 109 1.92 -17.64 -5.89
N ILE A 110 1.25 -17.51 -7.04
CA ILE A 110 0.03 -16.70 -7.14
C ILE A 110 -1.01 -17.25 -6.16
N LYS A 111 -1.23 -18.57 -6.15
CA LYS A 111 -2.18 -19.19 -5.22
C LYS A 111 -1.79 -18.94 -3.76
N ALA A 112 -0.55 -19.25 -3.37
CA ALA A 112 -0.12 -19.13 -1.98
C ALA A 112 -0.18 -17.69 -1.45
N ILE A 113 0.23 -16.70 -2.24
CA ILE A 113 0.15 -15.28 -1.87
C ILE A 113 -1.31 -14.84 -1.74
N ASN A 114 -2.21 -15.32 -2.61
CA ASN A 114 -3.63 -15.00 -2.53
C ASN A 114 -4.34 -15.69 -1.36
N ASP A 115 -3.95 -16.90 -0.99
CA ASP A 115 -4.44 -17.59 0.20
C ASP A 115 -4.06 -16.79 1.48
N VAL A 116 -2.84 -16.25 1.55
CA VAL A 116 -2.44 -15.31 2.62
C VAL A 116 -3.26 -14.02 2.55
N ALA A 117 -3.49 -13.48 1.35
CA ALA A 117 -4.26 -12.26 1.17
C ALA A 117 -5.70 -12.38 1.69
N ALA A 118 -6.31 -13.56 1.58
CA ALA A 118 -7.64 -13.84 2.10
C ALA A 118 -7.75 -13.75 3.63
N PHE A 119 -6.64 -13.92 4.37
CA PHE A 119 -6.61 -13.68 5.81
C PHE A 119 -6.74 -12.19 6.16
N GLY A 120 -6.40 -11.29 5.23
CA GLY A 120 -6.39 -9.85 5.46
C GLY A 120 -5.39 -9.45 6.56
N TYR A 121 -5.74 -8.44 7.35
CA TYR A 121 -4.86 -7.93 8.42
C TYR A 121 -4.62 -8.90 9.57
N ASP A 122 -5.29 -10.05 9.60
CA ASP A 122 -4.91 -11.13 10.52
C ASP A 122 -3.48 -11.66 10.24
N ALA A 123 -2.99 -11.56 9.00
CA ALA A 123 -1.63 -11.94 8.64
C ALA A 123 -0.59 -10.81 8.85
N LYS A 124 -1.02 -9.56 9.04
CA LYS A 124 -0.16 -8.35 9.02
C LYS A 124 1.01 -8.44 10.00
N GLU A 125 0.75 -8.72 11.27
CA GLU A 125 1.81 -8.85 12.29
C GLU A 125 2.81 -9.96 11.98
N THR A 126 2.33 -11.10 11.45
CA THR A 126 3.21 -12.21 11.09
C THR A 126 4.12 -11.78 9.94
N LEU A 127 3.57 -11.19 8.88
CA LEU A 127 4.33 -10.71 7.73
C LEU A 127 5.32 -9.60 8.11
N LEU A 128 4.95 -8.68 9.01
CA LEU A 128 5.87 -7.66 9.51
C LEU A 128 7.04 -8.27 10.30
N ALA A 129 6.78 -9.30 11.10
CA ALA A 129 7.82 -10.02 11.82
C ALA A 129 8.76 -10.79 10.89
N GLU A 130 8.22 -11.49 9.88
CA GLU A 130 9.04 -12.18 8.87
C GLU A 130 9.81 -11.18 7.98
N ARG A 131 9.24 -10.00 7.70
CA ARG A 131 9.93 -8.89 7.02
C ARG A 131 11.05 -8.29 7.87
N ALA A 132 10.99 -8.43 9.19
CA ALA A 132 12.03 -8.00 10.13
C ALA A 132 12.90 -9.18 10.59
N CYS A 133 12.95 -10.28 9.83
CA CYS A 133 13.78 -11.44 10.19
C CYS A 133 15.25 -11.02 10.37
N PRO A 134 16.02 -11.69 11.25
CA PRO A 134 17.43 -11.37 11.49
C PRO A 134 18.32 -11.41 10.23
N ASP A 135 19.39 -10.62 10.21
CA ASP A 135 20.33 -10.56 9.07
C ASP A 135 21.10 -11.87 8.84
N ASP A 136 21.18 -12.74 9.84
CA ASP A 136 21.84 -14.06 9.79
C ASP A 136 20.90 -15.20 9.35
N ALA A 137 19.63 -14.91 9.04
CA ALA A 137 18.72 -15.91 8.47
C ALA A 137 19.20 -16.39 7.09
N ASP A 138 19.15 -17.70 6.84
CA ASP A 138 19.67 -18.29 5.59
C ASP A 138 18.93 -17.78 4.33
N ASP A 139 17.66 -17.38 4.47
CA ASP A 139 16.80 -16.86 3.40
C ASP A 139 16.42 -15.38 3.60
N VAL A 140 17.22 -14.62 4.33
CA VAL A 140 16.92 -13.23 4.75
C VAL A 140 16.37 -12.34 3.61
N LEU A 141 17.00 -12.29 2.45
CA LEU A 141 16.56 -11.42 1.35
C LEU A 141 15.21 -11.88 0.79
N ALA A 142 15.07 -13.18 0.55
CA ALA A 142 13.84 -13.75 -0.02
C ALA A 142 12.67 -13.66 0.95
N ARG A 143 12.88 -14.01 2.22
CA ARG A 143 11.88 -13.93 3.28
C ARG A 143 11.37 -12.50 3.44
N ARG A 144 12.28 -11.52 3.52
CA ARG A 144 11.90 -10.10 3.61
C ARG A 144 11.11 -9.62 2.40
N TYR A 145 11.55 -9.99 1.20
CA TYR A 145 10.87 -9.61 -0.04
C TYR A 145 9.45 -10.19 -0.13
N TYR A 146 9.30 -11.50 0.06
CA TYR A 146 8.00 -12.15 -0.10
C TYR A 146 7.03 -11.85 1.04
N ALA A 147 7.52 -11.66 2.27
CA ALA A 147 6.70 -11.17 3.36
C ALA A 147 6.14 -9.77 3.06
N ASN A 148 6.98 -8.88 2.52
CA ASN A 148 6.54 -7.56 2.06
C ASN A 148 5.55 -7.66 0.89
N ALA A 149 5.81 -8.49 -0.12
CA ALA A 149 4.93 -8.69 -1.27
C ALA A 149 3.54 -9.21 -0.88
N MET A 150 3.46 -10.14 0.06
CA MET A 150 2.19 -10.64 0.61
C MET A 150 1.44 -9.54 1.36
N LEU A 151 2.15 -8.71 2.14
CA LEU A 151 1.55 -7.58 2.85
C LEU A 151 1.02 -6.53 1.88
N GLU A 152 1.80 -6.16 0.86
CA GLU A 152 1.37 -5.26 -0.20
C GLU A 152 0.12 -5.79 -0.91
N ARG A 153 0.09 -7.08 -1.24
CA ARG A 153 -1.10 -7.71 -1.86
C ARG A 153 -2.36 -7.54 -1.00
N ILE A 154 -2.26 -7.73 0.32
CA ILE A 154 -3.38 -7.50 1.26
C ILE A 154 -3.83 -6.04 1.19
N GLN A 155 -2.88 -5.11 1.33
CA GLN A 155 -3.18 -3.69 1.40
C GLN A 155 -3.75 -3.12 0.11
N ARG A 156 -3.26 -3.58 -1.05
CA ARG A 156 -3.82 -3.24 -2.38
C ARG A 156 -5.26 -3.69 -2.51
N ALA A 157 -5.59 -4.91 -2.06
CA ALA A 157 -6.98 -5.38 -2.04
C ALA A 157 -7.87 -4.43 -1.22
N MET A 158 -7.44 -4.09 -0.01
CA MET A 158 -8.18 -3.19 0.87
C MET A 158 -8.37 -1.79 0.29
N ALA A 159 -7.34 -1.23 -0.35
CA ALA A 159 -7.42 0.07 -1.02
C ALA A 159 -8.41 0.04 -2.20
N ILE A 160 -8.37 -1.01 -3.03
CA ILE A 160 -9.29 -1.19 -4.15
C ILE A 160 -10.73 -1.35 -3.65
N ASP A 161 -10.95 -2.10 -2.58
CA ASP A 161 -12.28 -2.27 -1.98
C ASP A 161 -12.89 -0.94 -1.51
N VAL A 162 -12.07 -0.03 -0.95
CA VAL A 162 -12.52 1.33 -0.61
C VAL A 162 -13.01 2.10 -1.83
N TRP A 163 -12.24 2.09 -2.93
CA TRP A 163 -12.66 2.75 -4.16
C TRP A 163 -13.86 2.06 -4.82
N LYS A 164 -13.95 0.73 -4.71
CA LYS A 164 -15.10 -0.05 -5.20
C LYS A 164 -16.37 0.28 -4.43
N ASP A 165 -16.30 0.42 -3.11
CA ASP A 165 -17.43 0.81 -2.28
C ASP A 165 -17.97 2.18 -2.70
N MET A 166 -17.07 3.13 -2.95
CA MET A 166 -17.44 4.45 -3.48
C MET A 166 -18.03 4.38 -4.90
N ALA A 167 -17.50 3.52 -5.78
CA ALA A 167 -18.05 3.30 -7.12
C ALA A 167 -19.49 2.77 -7.09
N HIS A 168 -19.86 1.99 -6.06
CA HIS A 168 -21.21 1.47 -5.84
C HIS A 168 -22.12 2.44 -5.05
N GLY A 169 -21.68 3.69 -4.84
CA GLY A 169 -22.49 4.71 -4.16
C GLY A 169 -22.55 4.57 -2.64
N LYS A 170 -21.70 3.74 -2.02
CA LYS A 170 -21.58 3.74 -0.56
C LYS A 170 -20.88 5.02 -0.09
N HIS A 171 -21.29 5.53 1.06
CA HIS A 171 -20.60 6.64 1.71
C HIS A 171 -19.24 6.17 2.23
N VAL A 172 -18.17 6.87 1.82
CA VAL A 172 -16.80 6.63 2.25
C VAL A 172 -16.21 7.96 2.74
N PRO A 173 -15.73 8.03 4.01
CA PRO A 173 -15.07 9.23 4.52
C PRO A 173 -13.88 9.65 3.67
N VAL A 174 -13.64 10.97 3.55
CA VAL A 174 -12.64 11.53 2.65
C VAL A 174 -11.23 11.03 2.97
N GLU A 175 -10.89 10.93 4.24
CA GLU A 175 -9.60 10.45 4.74
C GLU A 175 -9.38 8.97 4.43
N LYS A 176 -10.43 8.16 4.44
CA LYS A 176 -10.35 6.74 4.09
C LYS A 176 -10.19 6.57 2.58
N ALA A 177 -10.92 7.37 1.79
CA ALA A 177 -10.85 7.34 0.34
C ALA A 177 -9.48 7.79 -0.20
N LEU A 178 -8.89 8.83 0.39
CA LEU A 178 -7.54 9.30 0.06
C LEU A 178 -6.45 8.43 0.69
N GLY A 179 -6.66 7.95 1.92
CA GLY A 179 -5.76 7.02 2.61
C GLY A 179 -5.62 5.66 1.91
N ALA A 180 -6.51 5.35 0.96
CA ALA A 180 -6.33 4.19 0.09
C ALA A 180 -5.04 4.28 -0.75
N TYR A 181 -4.59 5.49 -1.12
CA TYR A 181 -3.28 5.66 -1.76
C TYR A 181 -2.13 5.34 -0.81
N ASP A 182 -2.20 5.78 0.46
CA ASP A 182 -1.22 5.43 1.49
C ASP A 182 -1.13 3.91 1.67
N MET A 183 -2.28 3.26 1.83
CA MET A 183 -2.39 1.80 1.96
C MET A 183 -1.82 1.06 0.75
N PHE A 184 -2.08 1.55 -0.46
CA PHE A 184 -1.60 0.92 -1.68
C PHE A 184 -0.07 1.02 -1.85
N CYS A 185 0.54 2.12 -1.39
CA CYS A 185 1.92 2.47 -1.73
C CYS A 185 2.94 2.26 -0.62
N ARG A 186 2.49 2.01 0.61
CA ARG A 186 3.34 1.94 1.80
C ARG A 186 3.10 0.64 2.56
N THR A 187 4.16 0.10 3.16
CA THR A 187 4.08 -1.05 4.06
C THR A 187 4.70 -0.71 5.42
N GLY A 188 3.98 -0.99 6.50
CA GLY A 188 4.41 -0.64 7.84
C GLY A 188 3.40 -1.04 8.89
N ALA A 189 3.81 -1.01 10.15
CA ALA A 189 2.90 -1.26 11.27
C ALA A 189 1.81 -0.18 11.31
N GLU A 190 2.20 1.05 11.00
CA GLU A 190 1.42 2.26 11.04
C GLU A 190 0.53 2.49 9.81
N VAL A 191 0.68 1.69 8.76
CA VAL A 191 -0.13 1.78 7.54
C VAL A 191 -1.46 1.07 7.77
N ASP A 192 -2.47 1.86 8.14
CA ASP A 192 -3.82 1.41 8.45
C ASP A 192 -4.80 2.59 8.34
N PHE A 193 -6.01 2.35 7.83
CA PHE A 193 -7.07 3.35 7.78
C PHE A 193 -7.44 3.85 9.18
N ASP A 194 -7.45 2.95 10.17
CA ASP A 194 -7.84 3.29 11.54
C ASP A 194 -6.82 4.20 12.22
N VAL A 195 -5.56 4.17 11.77
CA VAL A 195 -4.54 5.06 12.35
C VAL A 195 -4.67 6.46 11.73
N ILE A 196 -4.95 6.59 10.43
CA ILE A 196 -5.25 7.90 9.80
C ILE A 196 -6.48 8.54 10.46
N ALA A 197 -7.56 7.76 10.68
CA ALA A 197 -8.76 8.24 11.34
C ALA A 197 -8.46 8.75 12.77
N ARG A 198 -7.64 8.01 13.53
CA ARG A 198 -7.23 8.37 14.89
C ARG A 198 -6.34 9.61 14.96
N ASP A 199 -5.47 9.81 13.98
CA ASP A 199 -4.64 11.02 13.89
C ASP A 199 -5.55 12.25 13.74
N LEU A 200 -6.59 12.15 12.90
CA LEU A 200 -7.61 13.19 12.72
C LEU A 200 -8.53 13.36 13.94
N ASP A 201 -8.91 12.27 14.62
CA ASP A 201 -9.66 12.33 15.88
C ASP A 201 -8.87 13.05 16.97
N THR A 202 -7.55 12.82 17.02
CA THR A 202 -6.64 13.47 17.96
C THR A 202 -6.55 14.98 17.69
N LEU A 203 -6.46 15.37 16.42
CA LEU A 203 -6.50 16.79 16.02
C LEU A 203 -7.84 17.43 16.43
N ALA A 204 -8.97 16.78 16.13
CA ALA A 204 -10.30 17.26 16.50
C ALA A 204 -10.48 17.42 18.01
N ALA A 205 -10.03 16.45 18.81
CA ALA A 205 -10.03 16.54 20.27
C ALA A 205 -9.19 17.72 20.76
N THR A 206 -8.00 17.90 20.18
CA THR A 206 -7.09 18.99 20.54
C THR A 206 -7.67 20.37 20.23
N VAL A 207 -8.45 20.52 19.14
CA VAL A 207 -9.19 21.76 18.84
C VAL A 207 -10.15 22.10 20.00
N LEU A 208 -10.94 21.13 20.44
CA LEU A 208 -11.93 21.32 21.51
C LEU A 208 -11.28 21.55 22.89
N GLU A 209 -10.11 20.97 23.14
CA GLU A 209 -9.32 21.25 24.34
C GLU A 209 -8.71 22.66 24.33
N THR A 210 -8.24 23.12 23.17
CA THR A 210 -7.61 24.44 23.01
C THR A 210 -8.65 25.57 23.00
N HIS A 211 -9.85 25.29 22.50
CA HIS A 211 -10.97 26.22 22.39
C HIS A 211 -12.22 25.65 23.08
N PRO A 212 -12.35 25.75 24.42
CA PRO A 212 -13.47 25.16 25.16
C PRO A 212 -14.85 25.72 24.78
N ASP A 213 -14.87 26.97 24.31
CA ASP A 213 -16.04 27.69 23.81
C ASP A 213 -16.37 27.40 22.35
N PHE A 214 -15.57 26.57 21.65
CA PHE A 214 -15.71 26.31 20.22
C PHE A 214 -17.14 25.94 19.81
N ARG A 215 -17.85 25.17 20.65
CA ARG A 215 -19.21 24.72 20.35
C ARG A 215 -20.24 25.85 20.35
N ASP A 216 -20.00 26.91 21.13
CA ASP A 216 -20.90 28.04 21.31
C ASP A 216 -20.69 29.13 20.25
N LEU A 217 -19.57 29.08 19.52
CA LEU A 217 -19.26 30.01 18.43
C LEU A 217 -20.23 29.86 17.24
N ASP A 218 -20.43 30.96 16.51
CA ASP A 218 -21.13 30.93 15.22
C ASP A 218 -20.31 30.19 14.14
N THR A 219 -20.95 29.86 13.03
CA THR A 219 -20.34 29.03 11.96
C THR A 219 -19.09 29.68 11.38
N ARG A 220 -19.13 31.00 11.16
CA ARG A 220 -18.02 31.76 10.59
C ARG A 220 -16.82 31.74 11.55
N THR A 221 -17.06 32.02 12.81
CA THR A 221 -16.01 32.04 13.83
C THR A 221 -15.43 30.63 14.06
N LYS A 222 -16.26 29.58 14.04
CA LYS A 222 -15.79 28.17 14.03
C LYS A 222 -14.87 27.88 12.86
N ALA A 223 -15.27 28.29 11.65
CA ALA A 223 -14.51 28.04 10.43
C ALA A 223 -13.13 28.69 10.47
N SER A 224 -13.06 29.97 10.84
CA SER A 224 -11.81 30.72 11.00
C SER A 224 -10.94 30.16 12.12
N THR A 225 -11.54 29.81 13.27
CA THR A 225 -10.81 29.23 14.41
C THR A 225 -10.14 27.92 14.04
N LEU A 226 -10.83 27.02 13.33
CA LEU A 226 -10.25 25.76 12.87
C LEU A 226 -9.10 25.99 11.88
N ALA A 227 -9.25 26.93 10.94
CA ALA A 227 -8.18 27.25 9.98
C ALA A 227 -6.95 27.83 10.69
N SER A 228 -7.14 28.78 11.61
CA SER A 228 -6.04 29.31 12.44
C SER A 228 -5.35 28.21 13.24
N PHE A 229 -6.11 27.34 13.90
CA PHE A 229 -5.56 26.23 14.68
C PHE A 229 -4.68 25.30 13.83
N LEU A 230 -5.15 24.90 12.65
CA LEU A 230 -4.37 24.00 11.78
C LEU A 230 -3.09 24.69 11.28
N ARG A 231 -3.16 25.97 10.92
CA ARG A 231 -1.99 26.75 10.49
C ARG A 231 -0.97 26.93 11.62
N ASP A 232 -1.41 27.21 12.84
CA ASP A 232 -0.55 27.28 14.02
C ASP A 232 0.17 25.95 14.33
N ARG A 233 -0.33 24.84 13.78
CA ARG A 233 0.27 23.50 13.84
C ARG A 233 1.10 23.14 12.60
N GLY A 234 1.33 24.10 11.69
CA GLY A 234 2.18 23.95 10.51
C GLY A 234 1.46 23.42 9.26
N TYR A 235 0.13 23.31 9.28
CA TYR A 235 -0.64 22.95 8.07
C TYR A 235 -0.81 24.19 7.18
N ASP A 236 0.28 24.72 6.62
CA ASP A 236 0.27 25.93 5.78
C ASP A 236 0.24 25.62 4.26
N GLY A 237 0.12 24.34 3.90
CA GLY A 237 0.25 23.89 2.51
C GLY A 237 1.71 23.88 2.05
N VAL A 238 1.94 23.77 0.73
CA VAL A 238 3.30 23.62 0.17
C VAL A 238 3.71 24.82 -0.69
N SER A 239 5.00 25.15 -0.67
CA SER A 239 5.62 26.10 -1.60
C SER A 239 5.69 25.56 -3.04
N GLN A 240 5.82 26.46 -4.02
CA GLN A 240 5.91 26.09 -5.44
C GLN A 240 7.06 25.12 -5.76
N SER A 241 8.20 25.25 -5.07
CA SER A 241 9.37 24.37 -5.30
C SER A 241 9.15 22.93 -4.83
N SER A 242 8.23 22.72 -3.89
CA SER A 242 7.92 21.40 -3.32
C SER A 242 6.57 20.86 -3.77
N TYR A 243 5.86 21.57 -4.66
CA TYR A 243 4.53 21.20 -5.13
C TYR A 243 4.51 19.78 -5.71
N HIS A 244 5.52 19.43 -6.49
CA HIS A 244 5.60 18.13 -7.16
C HIS A 244 6.23 17.02 -6.30
N ASN A 245 6.59 17.30 -5.05
CA ASN A 245 7.04 16.27 -4.13
C ASN A 245 5.91 15.27 -3.88
N LEU A 246 6.15 14.02 -4.28
CA LEU A 246 5.15 12.96 -4.32
C LEU A 246 4.45 12.76 -2.97
N ARG A 247 5.18 12.87 -1.85
CA ARG A 247 4.65 12.68 -0.48
C ARG A 247 3.47 13.61 -0.16
N ASN A 248 3.42 14.80 -0.77
CA ASN A 248 2.43 15.82 -0.48
C ASN A 248 1.04 15.49 -1.05
N SER A 249 0.92 14.39 -1.81
CA SER A 249 -0.34 13.83 -2.32
C SER A 249 -0.96 12.76 -1.41
N PHE A 250 -0.31 12.40 -0.30
CA PHE A 250 -0.70 11.27 0.55
C PHE A 250 -1.09 11.76 1.94
N ILE A 251 -2.38 11.64 2.28
CA ILE A 251 -2.93 12.19 3.53
C ILE A 251 -2.25 11.59 4.76
N GLY A 252 -1.96 10.29 4.76
CA GLY A 252 -1.31 9.61 5.87
C GLY A 252 0.17 9.99 6.04
N LEU A 253 0.86 10.40 4.98
CA LEU A 253 2.23 10.94 5.07
C LEU A 253 2.21 12.37 5.57
N VAL A 254 1.29 13.19 5.07
CA VAL A 254 1.14 14.59 5.46
C VAL A 254 0.89 14.70 6.97
N LEU A 255 -0.10 13.96 7.50
CA LEU A 255 -0.50 14.01 8.92
C LEU A 255 0.63 13.67 9.91
N ARG A 256 1.69 12.99 9.47
CA ARG A 256 2.81 12.56 10.34
C ARG A 256 4.15 13.13 9.94
N SER A 257 4.17 13.98 8.91
CA SER A 257 5.36 14.71 8.55
C SER A 257 5.53 15.89 9.50
N GLU A 258 6.76 16.19 9.90
CA GLU A 258 7.03 17.32 10.81
C GLU A 258 6.57 18.66 10.25
N THR A 259 6.64 18.83 8.92
CA THR A 259 6.27 20.08 8.24
C THR A 259 4.81 20.12 7.77
N HIS A 260 4.11 18.98 7.70
CA HIS A 260 2.74 18.87 7.16
C HIS A 260 2.57 19.45 5.73
N ASP A 261 3.66 19.53 4.96
CA ASP A 261 3.64 20.02 3.57
C ASP A 261 2.63 19.20 2.76
N SER A 262 1.66 19.89 2.17
CA SER A 262 0.56 19.23 1.46
C SER A 262 0.12 20.01 0.24
N LEU A 263 -0.34 19.27 -0.77
CA LEU A 263 -1.07 19.88 -1.87
C LEU A 263 -2.39 20.45 -1.34
N PRO A 264 -2.90 21.56 -1.92
CA PRO A 264 -4.14 22.19 -1.47
C PRO A 264 -5.32 21.22 -1.33
N LEU A 265 -5.39 20.23 -2.22
CA LEU A 265 -6.39 19.16 -2.16
C LEU A 265 -6.32 18.36 -0.86
N ILE A 266 -5.13 17.90 -0.48
CA ILE A 266 -4.93 17.09 0.72
C ILE A 266 -5.16 17.93 1.97
N SER A 267 -4.70 19.18 1.95
CA SER A 267 -4.94 20.12 3.02
C SER A 267 -6.45 20.30 3.25
N VAL A 268 -7.23 20.66 2.20
CA VAL A 268 -8.69 20.84 2.30
C VAL A 268 -9.36 19.55 2.80
N ALA A 269 -8.92 18.38 2.35
CA ALA A 269 -9.46 17.12 2.83
C ALA A 269 -9.24 16.92 4.34
N ILE A 270 -8.06 17.29 4.87
CA ILE A 270 -7.77 17.26 6.31
C ILE A 270 -8.70 18.24 7.04
N TYR A 271 -8.85 19.48 6.56
CA TYR A 271 -9.75 20.46 7.16
C TYR A 271 -11.20 19.94 7.22
N CYS A 272 -11.73 19.43 6.10
CA CYS A 272 -13.08 18.85 6.05
C CYS A 272 -13.24 17.68 7.02
N ALA A 273 -12.26 16.78 7.09
CA ALA A 273 -12.31 15.63 7.98
C ALA A 273 -12.28 16.01 9.48
N VAL A 274 -11.52 17.05 9.85
CA VAL A 274 -11.50 17.57 11.23
C VAL A 274 -12.78 18.35 11.54
N ALA A 275 -13.25 19.18 10.60
CA ALA A 275 -14.48 19.95 10.69
C ALA A 275 -15.69 19.05 10.96
N GLU A 276 -15.83 17.95 10.21
CA GLU A 276 -16.90 16.97 10.41
C GLU A 276 -16.91 16.39 11.84
N ARG A 277 -15.73 16.05 12.37
CA ARG A 277 -15.55 15.49 13.73
C ARG A 277 -15.96 16.46 14.85
N ILE A 278 -15.82 17.77 14.61
CA ILE A 278 -16.19 18.82 15.58
C ILE A 278 -17.56 19.46 15.28
N GLY A 279 -18.32 18.92 14.33
CA GLY A 279 -19.70 19.31 14.04
C GLY A 279 -19.85 20.53 13.13
N LEU A 280 -18.87 20.80 12.26
CA LEU A 280 -18.89 21.85 11.25
C LEU A 280 -19.08 21.23 9.85
N ASP A 281 -20.11 21.66 9.10
CA ASP A 281 -20.36 21.19 7.72
C ASP A 281 -19.41 21.90 6.75
N ALA A 282 -18.28 21.26 6.48
CA ALA A 282 -17.24 21.74 5.58
C ALA A 282 -17.07 20.77 4.41
N ARG A 283 -17.18 21.28 3.18
CA ARG A 283 -17.12 20.48 1.95
C ARG A 283 -16.07 21.01 0.98
N PRO A 284 -15.36 20.13 0.27
CA PRO A 284 -14.34 20.55 -0.68
C PRO A 284 -14.98 21.24 -1.89
N CYS A 285 -14.34 22.28 -2.43
CA CYS A 285 -14.79 23.03 -3.61
C CYS A 285 -13.70 23.05 -4.70
N GLY A 286 -13.98 22.40 -5.82
CA GLY A 286 -13.06 22.27 -6.96
C GLY A 286 -12.93 23.55 -7.77
N PHE A 287 -11.82 24.28 -7.63
CA PHE A 287 -11.63 25.54 -8.35
C PHE A 287 -10.35 25.53 -9.19
N LEU A 288 -10.49 25.31 -10.51
CA LEU A 288 -9.39 25.31 -11.48
C LEU A 288 -8.17 24.49 -10.99
N PHE A 289 -7.02 25.12 -10.80
CA PHE A 289 -5.77 24.51 -10.35
C PHE A 289 -5.61 24.49 -8.82
N HIS A 290 -6.65 24.86 -8.08
CA HIS A 290 -6.67 24.96 -6.63
C HIS A 290 -7.84 24.18 -6.00
N MET A 291 -7.90 24.19 -4.67
CA MET A 291 -8.95 23.58 -3.88
C MET A 291 -9.33 24.55 -2.77
N TYR A 292 -10.61 24.91 -2.70
CA TYR A 292 -11.16 25.70 -1.59
C TYR A 292 -12.04 24.81 -0.71
N CYS A 293 -12.44 25.34 0.44
CA CYS A 293 -13.44 24.76 1.31
C CYS A 293 -14.70 25.63 1.32
N LEU A 294 -15.86 25.01 1.19
CA LEU A 294 -17.17 25.61 1.43
C LEU A 294 -17.62 25.22 2.83
N VAL A 295 -17.94 26.20 3.67
CA VAL A 295 -18.45 25.95 5.02
C VAL A 295 -19.89 26.42 5.10
N TYR A 296 -20.79 25.53 5.52
CA TYR A 296 -22.23 25.75 5.56
C TYR A 296 -22.73 26.01 6.97
N ALA A 297 -23.60 27.01 7.11
CA ALA A 297 -24.36 27.21 8.33
C ALA A 297 -25.46 26.14 8.46
N PRO A 298 -25.87 25.79 9.69
CA PRO A 298 -27.03 24.94 9.91
C PRO A 298 -28.28 25.51 9.25
N LYS A 299 -29.23 24.63 8.91
CA LYS A 299 -30.53 25.05 8.39
C LYS A 299 -31.20 26.03 9.35
N ASP A 300 -31.80 27.08 8.80
CA ASP A 300 -32.48 28.15 9.52
C ASP A 300 -31.57 29.12 10.29
N TYR A 301 -30.25 29.09 10.04
CA TYR A 301 -29.29 30.05 10.61
C TYR A 301 -28.42 30.68 9.53
N THR A 302 -27.96 31.91 9.76
CA THR A 302 -26.89 32.54 8.99
C THR A 302 -25.52 32.07 9.48
N LEU A 303 -24.47 32.38 8.72
CA LEU A 303 -23.09 32.15 9.13
C LEU A 303 -22.75 32.77 10.50
N ASP A 304 -23.30 33.94 10.79
CA ASP A 304 -23.08 34.70 12.04
C ASP A 304 -24.05 34.29 13.17
N GLY A 305 -24.74 33.15 13.04
CA GLY A 305 -25.60 32.58 14.09
C GLY A 305 -26.97 33.25 14.24
N THR A 306 -27.36 34.15 13.32
CA THR A 306 -28.69 34.76 13.35
C THR A 306 -29.74 33.78 12.83
N TYR A 307 -30.81 33.56 13.60
CA TYR A 307 -31.92 32.72 13.18
C TYR A 307 -32.63 33.33 11.95
N LYS A 308 -32.65 32.57 10.86
CA LYS A 308 -33.20 32.93 9.54
C LYS A 308 -34.03 31.74 9.03
N PRO A 309 -35.27 31.56 9.53
CA PRO A 309 -36.12 30.44 9.13
C PRO A 309 -36.42 30.50 7.64
N THR A 310 -36.26 29.38 6.94
CA THR A 310 -36.46 29.31 5.49
C THR A 310 -37.11 28.01 5.06
N SER A 311 -38.05 28.10 4.11
CA SER A 311 -38.60 26.93 3.42
C SER A 311 -37.66 26.41 2.33
N SER A 312 -36.61 27.17 1.98
CA SER A 312 -35.59 26.76 1.01
C SER A 312 -34.68 25.68 1.59
N ALA A 313 -34.20 24.79 0.71
CA ALA A 313 -33.13 23.85 1.05
C ALA A 313 -31.72 24.48 0.94
N ALA A 314 -31.62 25.71 0.43
CA ALA A 314 -30.34 26.40 0.29
C ALA A 314 -29.81 26.84 1.66
N LEU A 315 -28.61 26.39 1.99
CA LEU A 315 -27.87 26.77 3.19
C LEU A 315 -27.05 28.05 2.93
N ASP A 316 -26.86 28.85 3.98
CA ASP A 316 -25.90 29.96 3.95
C ASP A 316 -24.48 29.40 4.03
N PHE A 317 -23.53 29.96 3.28
CA PHE A 317 -22.18 29.40 3.18
C PHE A 317 -21.11 30.44 2.89
N MET A 318 -19.87 30.11 3.24
CA MET A 318 -18.67 30.91 2.96
C MET A 318 -17.59 30.09 2.28
N TYR A 319 -16.71 30.78 1.54
CA TYR A 319 -15.50 30.17 0.99
C TYR A 319 -14.32 30.41 1.91
N LEU A 320 -13.48 29.40 2.07
CA LEU A 320 -12.25 29.44 2.84
C LEU A 320 -11.11 28.81 2.03
N ASP A 321 -9.91 29.35 2.20
CA ASP A 321 -8.65 28.68 1.83
C ASP A 321 -7.88 28.41 3.12
N PRO A 322 -8.15 27.28 3.80
CA PRO A 322 -7.78 27.11 5.21
C PRO A 322 -6.27 27.16 5.50
N PHE A 323 -5.43 27.16 4.47
CA PHE A 323 -3.98 27.01 4.58
C PHE A 323 -3.25 28.29 4.15
N HIS A 324 -3.86 29.10 3.27
CA HIS A 324 -3.34 30.43 2.95
C HIS A 324 -3.95 31.52 3.84
N SER A 325 -5.19 31.35 4.35
CA SER A 325 -5.86 32.35 5.16
C SER A 325 -6.90 31.74 6.11
N SER A 326 -7.11 32.39 7.26
CA SER A 326 -8.26 32.13 8.15
C SER A 326 -9.48 32.96 7.78
N ASP A 327 -9.35 33.88 6.83
CA ASP A 327 -10.40 34.84 6.46
C ASP A 327 -11.28 34.31 5.32
N GLU A 328 -12.55 34.74 5.32
CA GLU A 328 -13.48 34.45 4.23
C GLU A 328 -12.97 35.00 2.90
N ILE A 329 -13.11 34.18 1.85
CA ILE A 329 -12.90 34.60 0.47
C ILE A 329 -14.24 35.04 -0.12
N GLY A 330 -14.34 36.31 -0.51
CA GLY A 330 -15.53 36.83 -1.18
C GLY A 330 -15.77 36.15 -2.53
N GLN A 331 -17.00 35.71 -2.78
CA GLN A 331 -17.40 35.06 -4.03
C GLN A 331 -17.11 35.92 -5.27
N ASP A 332 -17.21 37.25 -5.17
CA ASP A 332 -16.88 38.18 -6.25
C ASP A 332 -15.42 38.14 -6.67
N SER A 333 -14.52 37.77 -5.75
CA SER A 333 -13.10 37.55 -6.06
C SER A 333 -12.92 36.31 -6.93
N LEU A 334 -13.58 35.21 -6.55
CA LEU A 334 -13.54 33.94 -7.31
C LEU A 334 -14.17 34.10 -8.69
N LEU A 335 -15.30 34.79 -8.79
CA LEU A 335 -15.96 35.10 -10.07
C LEU A 335 -15.07 35.96 -10.98
N ARG A 336 -14.34 36.93 -10.42
CA ARG A 336 -13.35 37.70 -11.20
C ARG A 336 -12.25 36.79 -11.73
N MET A 337 -11.68 35.93 -10.89
CA MET A 337 -10.64 35.00 -11.29
C MET A 337 -11.09 34.06 -12.43
N LEU A 338 -12.32 33.52 -12.38
CA LEU A 338 -12.87 32.70 -13.46
C LEU A 338 -12.99 33.48 -14.78
N ARG A 339 -13.46 34.74 -14.72
CA ARG A 339 -13.55 35.60 -15.91
C ARG A 339 -12.18 35.92 -16.49
N ASP A 340 -11.22 36.24 -15.63
CA ASP A 340 -9.85 36.59 -16.03
C ASP A 340 -9.12 35.39 -16.67
N MET A 341 -9.42 34.17 -16.22
CA MET A 341 -8.92 32.92 -16.83
C MET A 341 -9.72 32.46 -18.06
N GLY A 342 -10.71 33.23 -18.51
CA GLY A 342 -11.48 32.94 -19.72
C GLY A 342 -12.49 31.79 -19.59
N VAL A 343 -12.87 31.42 -18.36
CA VAL A 343 -13.85 30.35 -18.12
C VAL A 343 -15.25 30.84 -18.54
N PRO A 344 -15.99 30.10 -19.38
CA PRO A 344 -17.35 30.48 -19.78
C PRO A 344 -18.30 30.62 -18.59
N SER A 345 -19.15 31.65 -18.57
CA SER A 345 -20.08 31.90 -17.46
C SER A 345 -21.03 30.74 -17.15
N VAL A 346 -21.32 29.88 -18.14
CA VAL A 346 -22.14 28.68 -17.97
C VAL A 346 -21.47 27.61 -17.10
N GLU A 347 -20.13 27.62 -17.00
CA GLU A 347 -19.35 26.68 -16.20
C GLU A 347 -19.04 27.22 -14.80
N HIS A 348 -19.25 28.53 -14.54
CA HIS A 348 -18.89 29.15 -13.26
C HIS A 348 -19.53 28.44 -12.06
N LYS A 349 -20.80 28.02 -12.20
CA LYS A 349 -21.50 27.31 -11.12
C LYS A 349 -20.79 26.02 -10.72
N ALA A 350 -20.20 25.28 -11.66
CA ALA A 350 -19.52 24.02 -11.38
C ALA A 350 -18.23 24.23 -10.57
N PHE A 351 -17.51 25.34 -10.81
CA PHE A 351 -16.29 25.70 -10.07
C PHE A 351 -16.56 26.33 -8.70
N LEU A 352 -17.78 26.83 -8.50
CA LEU A 352 -18.23 27.50 -7.27
C LEU A 352 -19.14 26.60 -6.41
N SER A 353 -19.21 25.31 -6.73
CA SER A 353 -19.99 24.32 -5.99
C SER A 353 -19.10 23.29 -5.31
N ASP A 354 -19.63 22.66 -4.27
CA ASP A 354 -18.97 21.56 -3.59
C ASP A 354 -18.73 20.38 -4.55
N THR A 355 -17.63 19.67 -4.30
CA THR A 355 -17.23 18.50 -5.07
C THR A 355 -17.36 17.23 -4.22
N THR A 356 -17.29 16.08 -4.89
CA THR A 356 -17.46 14.79 -4.23
C THR A 356 -16.12 14.19 -3.83
N THR A 357 -16.14 13.30 -2.82
CA THR A 357 -14.98 12.47 -2.46
C THR A 357 -14.43 11.69 -3.66
N ARG A 358 -15.30 11.25 -4.58
CA ARG A 358 -14.90 10.57 -5.82
C ARG A 358 -14.03 11.46 -6.70
N GLU A 359 -14.40 12.73 -6.88
CA GLU A 359 -13.58 13.65 -7.68
C GLU A 359 -12.28 14.01 -6.97
N LEU A 360 -12.27 14.10 -5.63
CA LEU A 360 -11.02 14.27 -4.88
C LEU A 360 -10.04 13.13 -5.14
N VAL A 361 -10.48 11.87 -5.08
CA VAL A 361 -9.64 10.70 -5.36
C VAL A 361 -9.09 10.74 -6.80
N LEU A 362 -9.93 11.09 -7.77
CA LEU A 362 -9.52 11.18 -9.19
C LEU A 362 -8.54 12.33 -9.43
N ARG A 363 -8.72 13.49 -8.78
CA ARG A 363 -7.77 14.62 -8.84
C ARG A 363 -6.44 14.26 -8.18
N THR A 364 -6.45 13.57 -7.04
CA THR A 364 -5.22 13.07 -6.39
C THR A 364 -4.46 12.11 -7.30
N ALA A 365 -5.14 11.21 -8.01
CA ALA A 365 -4.48 10.36 -9.02
C ALA A 365 -3.80 11.19 -10.12
N ARG A 366 -4.45 12.25 -10.62
CA ARG A 366 -3.84 13.14 -11.63
C ARG A 366 -2.60 13.85 -11.08
N ASN A 367 -2.67 14.36 -9.84
CA ASN A 367 -1.53 15.01 -9.18
C ASN A 367 -0.35 14.04 -9.03
N ILE A 368 -0.60 12.80 -8.56
CA ILE A 368 0.42 11.76 -8.44
C ILE A 368 1.02 11.42 -9.81
N MET A 369 0.18 11.23 -10.85
CA MET A 369 0.67 10.95 -12.21
C MET A 369 1.59 12.08 -12.72
N THR A 370 1.21 13.35 -12.54
CA THR A 370 2.03 14.50 -12.93
C THR A 370 3.35 14.54 -12.18
N SER A 371 3.34 14.34 -10.85
CA SER A 371 4.55 14.26 -10.04
C SER A 371 5.48 13.14 -10.50
N VAL A 372 4.96 11.93 -10.74
CA VAL A 372 5.77 10.79 -11.20
C VAL A 372 6.38 11.07 -12.59
N GLN A 373 5.62 11.68 -13.51
CA GLN A 373 6.11 12.03 -14.84
C GLN A 373 7.27 13.04 -14.78
N GLN A 374 7.14 14.08 -13.96
CA GLN A 374 8.20 15.07 -13.79
C GLN A 374 9.44 14.47 -13.14
N ILE A 375 9.29 13.65 -12.09
CA ILE A 375 10.44 12.98 -11.47
C ILE A 375 11.16 12.07 -12.46
N ARG A 376 10.42 11.36 -13.34
CA ARG A 376 11.03 10.55 -14.40
C ARG A 376 11.78 11.41 -15.42
N GLN A 377 11.21 12.53 -15.86
CA GLN A 377 11.88 13.47 -16.78
C GLN A 377 13.15 14.08 -16.18
N ASP A 378 13.11 14.48 -14.91
CA ASP A 378 14.29 15.02 -14.21
C ASP A 378 15.40 13.98 -14.06
N ASN A 379 15.04 12.71 -13.83
CA ASN A 379 16.00 11.61 -13.75
C ASN A 379 16.64 11.27 -15.11
N ASP A 380 15.87 11.30 -16.21
CA ASP A 380 16.38 11.00 -17.57
C ASP A 380 17.39 12.06 -18.06
N MET A 381 17.34 13.28 -17.52
CA MET A 381 18.30 14.35 -17.79
C MET A 381 19.65 14.14 -17.08
N GLY A 382 19.71 13.26 -16.08
CA GLY A 382 20.95 12.81 -15.46
C GLY A 382 21.59 11.70 -16.28
N HIS A 383 22.80 11.91 -16.80
CA HIS A 383 23.54 10.86 -17.52
C HIS A 383 23.99 9.72 -16.57
N GLY A 384 23.13 8.72 -16.34
CA GLY A 384 23.49 7.47 -15.68
C GLY A 384 22.30 6.65 -15.18
N ILE A 385 22.40 5.31 -15.29
CA ILE A 385 21.46 4.38 -14.65
C ILE A 385 21.77 4.38 -13.13
N GLN A 386 20.91 5.01 -12.33
CA GLN A 386 21.08 5.19 -10.89
C GLN A 386 19.86 4.70 -10.11
N ALA A 387 20.07 4.26 -8.87
CA ALA A 387 19.03 3.74 -7.99
C ALA A 387 18.32 4.84 -7.17
N ASN A 388 17.89 5.93 -7.82
CA ASN A 388 17.26 7.08 -7.14
C ASN A 388 15.96 6.72 -6.42
N TRP A 389 15.27 5.67 -6.89
CA TRP A 389 14.07 5.13 -6.26
C TRP A 389 14.29 4.66 -4.81
N VAL A 390 15.52 4.30 -4.41
CA VAL A 390 15.82 3.86 -3.03
C VAL A 390 15.55 4.98 -2.02
N ARG A 391 15.70 6.23 -2.44
CA ARG A 391 15.47 7.43 -1.62
C ARG A 391 14.09 8.03 -1.82
N ALA A 392 13.33 7.57 -2.82
CA ALA A 392 11.98 8.06 -3.08
C ALA A 392 11.02 7.49 -2.03
N HIS A 393 10.28 8.38 -1.37
CA HIS A 393 9.26 8.01 -0.40
C HIS A 393 8.01 8.88 -0.60
N PRO A 394 6.85 8.30 -0.95
CA PRO A 394 6.57 6.88 -1.16
C PRO A 394 7.20 6.34 -2.48
N ASP A 395 7.14 5.02 -2.68
CA ASP A 395 7.66 4.38 -3.90
C ASP A 395 6.89 4.86 -5.14
N MET A 396 7.63 5.31 -6.16
CA MET A 396 7.04 5.93 -7.36
C MET A 396 6.23 4.96 -8.20
N ASP A 397 6.68 3.72 -8.34
CA ASP A 397 6.02 2.72 -9.19
C ASP A 397 4.72 2.26 -8.54
N ASN A 398 4.74 2.01 -7.22
CA ASN A 398 3.53 1.76 -6.44
C ASN A 398 2.57 2.94 -6.48
N SER A 399 3.08 4.17 -6.41
CA SER A 399 2.25 5.38 -6.50
C SER A 399 1.56 5.49 -7.84
N PHE A 400 2.28 5.31 -8.95
CA PHE A 400 1.69 5.29 -10.28
C PHE A 400 0.70 4.13 -10.44
N TYR A 401 1.03 2.94 -9.92
CA TYR A 401 0.19 1.77 -9.95
C TYR A 401 -1.15 1.99 -9.22
N ALA A 402 -1.12 2.66 -8.05
CA ALA A 402 -2.33 3.04 -7.33
C ALA A 402 -3.24 3.95 -8.17
N THR A 403 -2.67 4.89 -8.92
CA THR A 403 -3.45 5.79 -9.78
C THR A 403 -4.14 5.08 -10.94
N ILE A 404 -3.50 4.05 -11.51
CA ILE A 404 -4.09 3.20 -12.56
C ILE A 404 -5.36 2.54 -12.02
N TRP A 405 -5.28 1.95 -10.82
CA TRP A 405 -6.41 1.31 -10.17
C TRP A 405 -7.54 2.29 -9.85
N ALA A 406 -7.23 3.42 -9.22
CA ALA A 406 -8.22 4.44 -8.92
C ALA A 406 -8.94 4.92 -10.20
N MET A 407 -8.19 5.18 -11.27
CA MET A 407 -8.75 5.62 -12.57
C MET A 407 -9.60 4.54 -13.25
N LEU A 408 -9.23 3.26 -13.14
CA LEU A 408 -10.00 2.15 -13.71
C LEU A 408 -11.31 1.90 -12.95
N VAL A 409 -11.25 1.91 -11.62
CA VAL A 409 -12.39 1.60 -10.73
C VAL A 409 -13.38 2.77 -10.71
N LEU A 410 -12.87 4.00 -10.53
CA LEU A 410 -13.69 5.20 -10.35
C LEU A 410 -13.89 6.01 -11.61
N GLY A 411 -13.17 5.72 -12.69
CA GLY A 411 -13.36 6.39 -13.97
C GLY A 411 -14.82 6.27 -14.44
N PRO A 412 -15.30 7.18 -15.31
CA PRO A 412 -16.68 7.13 -15.80
C PRO A 412 -16.99 5.76 -16.42
N GLY A 413 -18.13 5.18 -16.03
CA GLY A 413 -18.63 3.91 -16.58
C GLY A 413 -19.39 4.13 -17.89
N THR A 414 -19.87 3.04 -18.49
CA THR A 414 -20.77 3.11 -19.67
C THR A 414 -22.16 3.62 -19.34
N GLU A 415 -22.55 3.67 -18.05
CA GLU A 415 -23.89 4.04 -17.60
C GLU A 415 -24.07 5.54 -17.31
N ASP A 416 -22.97 6.30 -17.14
CA ASP A 416 -22.99 7.78 -17.02
C ASP A 416 -23.17 8.46 -18.41
N ALA A 417 -23.69 7.72 -19.40
CA ALA A 417 -23.69 8.06 -20.81
C ALA A 417 -24.75 9.10 -21.22
N GLY A 418 -24.62 10.31 -20.69
CA GLY A 418 -24.97 11.52 -21.43
C GLY A 418 -23.75 11.96 -22.25
N ALA A 419 -23.81 11.79 -23.57
CA ALA A 419 -22.79 12.13 -24.59
C ALA A 419 -21.75 11.02 -24.96
N LEU A 420 -22.21 10.10 -25.82
CA LEU A 420 -21.56 9.56 -27.03
C LEU A 420 -20.01 9.42 -27.07
N SER A 421 -19.57 8.15 -27.15
CA SER A 421 -18.32 7.60 -27.71
C SER A 421 -16.94 7.92 -27.11
N ASN A 422 -16.74 8.99 -26.34
CA ASN A 422 -15.38 9.38 -25.90
C ASN A 422 -14.94 8.87 -24.51
N LEU A 423 -15.85 8.29 -23.71
CA LEU A 423 -15.60 8.01 -22.28
C LEU A 423 -15.20 6.55 -21.97
N SER A 424 -15.68 5.56 -22.74
CA SER A 424 -15.20 4.16 -22.64
C SER A 424 -13.72 4.03 -23.01
N THR A 425 -13.21 4.95 -23.83
CA THR A 425 -11.79 5.10 -24.20
C THR A 425 -10.89 5.37 -22.98
N ARG A 426 -11.39 6.04 -21.94
CA ARG A 426 -10.57 6.47 -20.80
C ARG A 426 -10.17 5.34 -19.86
N ARG A 427 -10.99 4.30 -19.66
CA ARG A 427 -10.55 3.12 -18.87
C ARG A 427 -9.57 2.28 -19.67
N ARG A 428 -9.82 2.10 -20.98
CA ARG A 428 -8.98 1.29 -21.88
C ARG A 428 -7.55 1.77 -21.98
N GLN A 429 -7.31 3.09 -21.91
CA GLN A 429 -5.96 3.66 -21.98
C GLN A 429 -5.03 3.19 -20.85
N TYR A 430 -5.60 2.75 -19.72
CA TYR A 430 -4.83 2.30 -18.56
C TYR A 430 -4.55 0.78 -18.56
N LEU A 431 -5.25 0.00 -19.39
CA LEU A 431 -5.07 -1.46 -19.44
C LEU A 431 -3.65 -1.89 -19.79
N PRO A 432 -2.96 -1.32 -20.81
CA PRO A 432 -1.60 -1.74 -21.14
C PRO A 432 -0.64 -1.60 -19.95
N TYR A 433 -0.69 -0.46 -19.27
CA TYR A 433 0.13 -0.21 -18.08
C TYR A 433 -0.20 -1.18 -16.95
N LEU A 434 -1.48 -1.49 -16.73
CA LEU A 434 -1.90 -2.46 -15.73
C LEU A 434 -1.34 -3.87 -16.03
N LEU A 435 -1.46 -4.33 -17.27
CA LEU A 435 -0.98 -5.66 -17.68
C LEU A 435 0.54 -5.76 -17.59
N GLU A 436 1.26 -4.70 -17.97
CA GLU A 436 2.71 -4.60 -17.82
C GLU A 436 3.12 -4.79 -16.35
N HIS A 437 2.44 -4.14 -15.39
CA HIS A 437 2.74 -4.30 -13.96
C HIS A 437 2.57 -5.74 -13.49
N PHE A 438 1.58 -6.48 -13.96
CA PHE A 438 1.43 -7.90 -13.60
C PHE A 438 2.53 -8.78 -14.17
N GLN A 439 2.99 -8.52 -15.39
CA GLN A 439 4.07 -9.31 -16.00
C GLN A 439 5.43 -9.03 -15.33
N THR A 440 5.66 -7.78 -14.91
CA THR A 440 6.99 -7.31 -14.52
C THR A 440 7.17 -7.21 -13.01
N HIS A 441 6.19 -6.67 -12.28
CA HIS A 441 6.34 -6.31 -10.86
C HIS A 441 5.51 -7.21 -9.92
N TYR A 442 4.20 -7.32 -10.18
CA TYR A 442 3.23 -7.92 -9.23
C TYR A 442 2.36 -9.01 -9.88
N PRO A 443 2.94 -10.16 -10.27
CA PRO A 443 2.19 -11.22 -10.95
C PRO A 443 1.06 -11.82 -10.10
N TRP A 444 1.19 -11.80 -8.78
CA TRP A 444 0.17 -12.31 -7.84
C TRP A 444 -1.05 -11.39 -7.69
N ASP A 445 -0.98 -10.14 -8.17
CA ASP A 445 -2.12 -9.22 -8.21
C ASP A 445 -3.09 -9.56 -9.36
N ILE A 446 -2.81 -10.60 -10.17
CA ILE A 446 -3.70 -11.03 -11.27
C ILE A 446 -5.13 -11.35 -10.80
N THR A 447 -5.29 -11.85 -9.58
CA THR A 447 -6.62 -12.13 -9.01
C THR A 447 -7.41 -10.85 -8.75
N LEU A 448 -6.75 -9.70 -8.54
CA LEU A 448 -7.42 -8.40 -8.48
C LEU A 448 -7.96 -8.01 -9.85
N LEU A 449 -7.22 -8.28 -10.94
CA LEU A 449 -7.70 -8.06 -12.31
C LEU A 449 -9.00 -8.84 -12.53
N GLU A 450 -9.01 -10.13 -12.19
CA GLU A 450 -10.16 -11.01 -12.31
C GLU A 450 -11.37 -10.53 -11.51
N GLN A 451 -11.14 -10.11 -10.26
CA GLN A 451 -12.21 -9.72 -9.34
C GLN A 451 -12.80 -8.34 -9.65
N HIS A 452 -11.98 -7.39 -10.12
CA HIS A 452 -12.36 -5.98 -10.15
C HIS A 452 -12.35 -5.34 -11.54
N VAL A 453 -11.52 -5.82 -12.48
CA VAL A 453 -11.35 -5.19 -13.78
C VAL A 453 -12.06 -5.96 -14.89
N ILE A 454 -11.84 -7.28 -14.99
CA ILE A 454 -12.49 -8.10 -16.02
C ILE A 454 -14.02 -7.92 -16.03
N PRO A 455 -14.71 -7.86 -14.87
CA PRO A 455 -16.15 -7.66 -14.86
C PRO A 455 -16.63 -6.37 -15.54
N LEU A 456 -15.79 -5.33 -15.55
CA LEU A 456 -16.07 -4.05 -16.19
C LEU A 456 -16.05 -4.15 -17.73
N PHE A 457 -15.46 -5.21 -18.27
CA PHE A 457 -15.26 -5.43 -19.71
C PHE A 457 -15.95 -6.69 -20.25
N TYR A 458 -16.80 -7.38 -19.47
CA TYR A 458 -17.48 -8.61 -19.95
C TYR A 458 -18.26 -8.41 -21.25
N ASN A 459 -18.87 -7.24 -21.42
CA ASN A 459 -19.64 -6.89 -22.62
C ASN A 459 -18.77 -6.22 -23.70
N GLN A 460 -17.44 -6.26 -23.60
CA GLN A 460 -16.51 -5.63 -24.54
C GLN A 460 -15.47 -6.62 -25.08
N PRO A 461 -14.91 -6.41 -26.30
CA PRO A 461 -13.89 -7.30 -26.88
C PRO A 461 -12.66 -7.50 -26.00
N GLU A 462 -12.31 -6.50 -25.18
CA GLU A 462 -11.20 -6.55 -24.25
C GLU A 462 -11.40 -7.61 -23.15
N GLY A 463 -12.64 -7.89 -22.73
CA GLY A 463 -12.93 -8.83 -21.65
C GLY A 463 -12.36 -10.23 -21.91
N GLN A 464 -12.53 -10.76 -23.12
CA GLN A 464 -12.01 -12.07 -23.50
C GLN A 464 -10.47 -12.10 -23.54
N ARG A 465 -9.85 -11.00 -23.96
CA ARG A 465 -8.37 -10.87 -23.97
C ARG A 465 -7.82 -10.85 -22.55
N LEU A 466 -8.49 -10.13 -21.64
CA LEU A 466 -8.10 -10.08 -20.23
C LEU A 466 -8.26 -11.46 -19.54
N LEU A 467 -9.32 -12.19 -19.84
CA LEU A 467 -9.51 -13.57 -19.36
C LEU A 467 -8.40 -14.50 -19.86
N ALA A 468 -8.09 -14.46 -21.16
CA ALA A 468 -7.01 -15.26 -21.74
C ALA A 468 -5.64 -14.91 -21.12
N PHE A 469 -5.40 -13.62 -20.85
CA PHE A 469 -4.20 -13.16 -20.16
C PHE A 469 -4.10 -13.71 -18.73
N ALA A 470 -5.17 -13.62 -17.94
CA ALA A 470 -5.21 -14.14 -16.57
C ALA A 470 -5.00 -15.66 -16.53
N HIS A 471 -5.68 -16.41 -17.41
CA HIS A 471 -5.46 -17.85 -17.55
C HIS A 471 -4.01 -18.19 -17.93
N SER A 472 -3.39 -17.43 -18.84
CA SER A 472 -1.99 -17.61 -19.20
C SER A 472 -1.06 -17.44 -17.99
N MET A 473 -1.28 -16.39 -17.19
CA MET A 473 -0.50 -16.14 -15.96
C MET A 473 -0.63 -17.29 -14.96
N HIS A 474 -1.85 -17.77 -14.71
CA HIS A 474 -2.07 -18.91 -13.82
C HIS A 474 -1.45 -20.22 -14.34
N ASN A 475 -1.50 -20.45 -15.65
CA ASN A 475 -0.86 -21.61 -16.26
C ASN A 475 0.66 -21.55 -16.12
N LEU A 476 1.27 -20.38 -16.38
CA LEU A 476 2.71 -20.16 -16.20
C LEU A 476 3.16 -20.36 -14.75
N ASP A 477 2.38 -19.89 -13.77
CA ASP A 477 2.67 -20.09 -12.34
C ASP A 477 2.52 -21.55 -11.90
N SER A 478 1.71 -22.35 -12.60
CA SER A 478 1.49 -23.76 -12.27
C SER A 478 2.52 -24.70 -12.91
N MET A 479 3.19 -24.26 -13.98
CA MET A 479 4.13 -25.10 -14.72
C MET A 479 5.51 -25.12 -14.07
N ARG A 480 6.10 -26.32 -13.99
CA ARG A 480 7.53 -26.45 -13.68
C ARG A 480 8.33 -25.94 -14.87
N LYS A 481 9.24 -25.00 -14.62
CA LYS A 481 10.18 -24.55 -15.65
C LYS A 481 11.15 -25.68 -16.04
N PRO A 482 11.50 -25.81 -17.33
CA PRO A 482 12.48 -26.79 -17.77
C PRO A 482 13.87 -26.46 -17.20
N PRO A 483 14.67 -27.47 -16.83
CA PRO A 483 16.03 -27.23 -16.36
C PRO A 483 16.96 -26.84 -17.51
N HIS A 484 17.79 -25.82 -17.27
CA HIS A 484 18.88 -25.37 -18.13
C HIS A 484 20.20 -25.97 -17.63
N GLU A 485 20.71 -26.97 -18.33
CA GLU A 485 21.96 -27.68 -17.98
C GLU A 485 23.18 -27.07 -18.70
N ARG A 486 24.28 -26.90 -17.97
CA ARG A 486 25.58 -26.53 -18.53
C ARG A 486 26.11 -27.73 -19.32
N GLY A 487 26.25 -27.57 -20.64
CA GLY A 487 26.66 -28.67 -21.52
C GLY A 487 28.11 -29.08 -21.30
N GLN A 488 28.40 -30.38 -21.35
CA GLN A 488 29.76 -30.90 -21.38
C GLN A 488 30.29 -30.89 -22.83
N GLY A 489 30.88 -29.76 -23.26
CA GLY A 489 31.97 -29.80 -24.24
C GLY A 489 31.69 -29.49 -25.73
N LYS A 490 30.62 -28.78 -26.12
CA LYS A 490 30.56 -28.15 -27.47
C LYS A 490 30.83 -26.64 -27.41
N ILE A 491 31.39 -26.08 -28.48
CA ILE A 491 31.56 -24.62 -28.65
C ILE A 491 30.17 -23.99 -28.64
N GLY A 492 29.90 -23.09 -27.69
CA GLY A 492 28.57 -22.55 -27.37
C GLY A 492 27.97 -23.08 -26.04
N ASP A 493 28.56 -24.10 -25.41
CA ASP A 493 28.14 -24.59 -24.10
C ASP A 493 28.85 -23.90 -22.91
N ASN A 494 29.88 -23.09 -23.16
CA ASN A 494 30.72 -22.52 -22.10
C ASN A 494 30.13 -21.21 -21.55
N VAL A 495 29.04 -21.33 -20.80
CA VAL A 495 28.44 -20.21 -20.07
C VAL A 495 29.40 -19.79 -18.95
N LYS A 496 29.95 -18.58 -19.05
CA LYS A 496 31.02 -18.12 -18.14
C LYS A 496 30.53 -17.71 -16.75
N PHE A 497 29.37 -17.07 -16.65
CA PHE A 497 28.86 -16.52 -15.40
C PHE A 497 27.72 -17.37 -14.83
N ARG A 498 27.52 -17.31 -13.52
CA ARG A 498 26.51 -18.08 -12.79
C ARG A 498 25.35 -17.20 -12.36
N VAL A 499 24.19 -17.82 -12.16
CA VAL A 499 23.07 -17.19 -11.46
C VAL A 499 23.54 -16.70 -10.09
N GLY A 500 23.23 -15.45 -9.76
CA GLY A 500 23.66 -14.77 -8.55
C GLY A 500 24.94 -13.94 -8.69
N GLN A 501 25.64 -14.00 -9.83
CA GLN A 501 26.86 -13.21 -10.04
C GLN A 501 26.54 -11.70 -10.05
N LEU A 502 27.13 -10.95 -9.11
CA LEU A 502 27.14 -9.50 -9.12
C LEU A 502 28.17 -8.98 -10.15
N PHE A 503 27.77 -8.01 -10.97
CA PHE A 503 28.63 -7.45 -12.00
C PHE A 503 28.34 -5.96 -12.26
N LYS A 504 29.28 -5.30 -12.95
CA LYS A 504 29.09 -3.99 -13.59
C LYS A 504 29.08 -4.12 -15.10
N HIS A 505 28.14 -3.45 -15.76
CA HIS A 505 28.09 -3.43 -17.21
C HIS A 505 29.28 -2.63 -17.78
N LYS A 506 30.07 -3.20 -18.69
CA LYS A 506 31.32 -2.57 -19.18
C LYS A 506 31.12 -1.19 -19.82
N ARG A 507 30.07 -1.04 -20.63
CA ARG A 507 29.75 0.22 -21.33
C ARG A 507 29.00 1.25 -20.47
N TYR A 508 27.95 0.82 -19.78
CA TYR A 508 27.02 1.71 -19.07
C TYR A 508 27.29 1.84 -17.57
N ASN A 509 28.23 1.04 -17.04
CA ASN A 509 28.71 1.06 -15.66
C ASN A 509 27.63 0.94 -14.57
N TYR A 510 26.45 0.39 -14.90
CA TYR A 510 25.43 0.06 -13.90
C TYR A 510 25.74 -1.27 -13.22
N GLU A 511 25.24 -1.42 -12.00
CA GLU A 511 25.30 -2.66 -11.22
C GLU A 511 24.11 -3.57 -11.57
N GLY A 512 24.37 -4.87 -11.70
CA GLY A 512 23.33 -5.86 -11.91
C GLY A 512 23.72 -7.24 -11.39
N ILE A 513 22.71 -8.10 -11.24
CA ILE A 513 22.87 -9.51 -10.85
C ILE A 513 22.31 -10.40 -11.95
N VAL A 514 23.05 -11.46 -12.30
CA VAL A 514 22.58 -12.50 -13.22
C VAL A 514 21.45 -13.31 -12.58
N THR A 515 20.26 -13.33 -13.17
CA THR A 515 19.10 -14.11 -12.70
C THR A 515 18.82 -15.36 -13.56
N GLY A 516 19.44 -15.46 -14.73
CA GLY A 516 19.33 -16.58 -15.65
C GLY A 516 20.24 -16.42 -16.87
N TRP A 517 20.34 -17.44 -17.72
CA TRP A 517 21.22 -17.43 -18.89
C TRP A 517 20.71 -18.33 -20.03
N ASP A 518 21.04 -17.91 -21.24
CA ASP A 518 20.88 -18.67 -22.49
C ASP A 518 22.24 -18.90 -23.13
N LYS A 519 22.43 -20.09 -23.72
CA LYS A 519 23.70 -20.47 -24.39
C LYS A 519 23.99 -19.65 -25.65
N VAL A 520 22.93 -19.19 -26.30
CA VAL A 520 22.94 -18.35 -27.51
C VAL A 520 21.82 -17.33 -27.39
N CYS A 521 21.85 -16.28 -28.20
CA CYS A 521 20.79 -15.27 -28.20
C CYS A 521 19.43 -15.89 -28.59
N ASP A 522 18.49 -15.99 -27.63
CA ASP A 522 17.11 -16.44 -27.83
C ASP A 522 16.13 -15.27 -28.09
N ALA A 523 16.64 -14.06 -28.29
CA ALA A 523 15.80 -12.89 -28.58
C ALA A 523 15.29 -12.89 -30.03
N GLY A 524 14.12 -12.29 -30.26
CA GLY A 524 13.57 -12.12 -31.61
C GLY A 524 14.44 -11.23 -32.51
N GLU A 525 14.34 -11.42 -33.83
CA GLU A 525 15.14 -10.70 -34.84
C GLU A 525 15.05 -9.18 -34.74
N GLU A 526 13.85 -8.64 -34.46
CA GLU A 526 13.65 -7.19 -34.28
C GLU A 526 14.52 -6.64 -33.14
N TRP A 527 14.56 -7.35 -32.01
CA TRP A 527 15.38 -6.97 -30.87
C TRP A 527 16.88 -7.10 -31.18
N ILE A 528 17.28 -8.18 -31.85
CA ILE A 528 18.67 -8.40 -32.28
C ILE A 528 19.17 -7.24 -33.16
N GLN A 529 18.35 -6.82 -34.14
CA GLN A 529 18.67 -5.71 -35.02
C GLN A 529 18.74 -4.39 -34.25
N HIS A 530 17.75 -4.12 -33.38
CA HIS A 530 17.69 -2.90 -32.59
C HIS A 530 18.92 -2.76 -31.67
N MET A 531 19.29 -3.84 -30.99
CA MET A 531 20.43 -3.89 -30.07
C MET A 531 21.78 -4.10 -30.79
N ASN A 532 21.77 -4.22 -32.13
CA ASN A 532 22.94 -4.45 -32.97
C ASN A 532 23.79 -5.64 -32.52
N VAL A 533 23.15 -6.75 -32.10
CA VAL A 533 23.84 -7.93 -31.58
C VAL A 533 24.84 -8.50 -32.58
N ASP A 534 24.52 -8.46 -33.88
CA ASP A 534 25.41 -8.97 -34.94
C ASP A 534 26.71 -8.17 -35.11
N ARG A 535 26.82 -6.98 -34.50
CA ARG A 535 28.03 -6.16 -34.50
C ARG A 535 28.92 -6.39 -33.27
N LEU A 536 28.45 -7.19 -32.30
CA LEU A 536 29.23 -7.60 -31.14
C LEU A 536 30.37 -8.53 -31.56
N ALA A 537 31.46 -8.57 -30.78
CA ALA A 537 32.66 -9.31 -31.18
C ALA A 537 32.39 -10.81 -31.36
N ASN A 538 31.52 -11.38 -30.53
CA ASN A 538 31.08 -12.77 -30.62
C ASN A 538 29.66 -12.95 -31.19
N GLY A 539 29.03 -11.85 -31.65
CA GLY A 539 27.70 -11.87 -32.26
C GLY A 539 26.64 -12.58 -31.41
N ARG A 540 25.81 -13.39 -32.07
CA ARG A 540 24.74 -14.22 -31.45
C ARG A 540 25.26 -15.52 -30.81
N ASN A 541 26.47 -15.95 -31.16
CA ASN A 541 27.03 -17.25 -30.78
C ASN A 541 27.82 -17.18 -29.46
N GLN A 542 27.33 -16.37 -28.52
CA GLN A 542 27.84 -16.24 -27.16
C GLN A 542 26.68 -16.38 -26.18
N SER A 543 27.00 -16.63 -24.91
CA SER A 543 25.99 -16.66 -23.86
C SER A 543 25.36 -15.29 -23.67
N PHE A 544 24.06 -15.28 -23.39
CA PHE A 544 23.32 -14.10 -22.98
C PHE A 544 22.74 -14.33 -21.59
N TYR A 545 22.61 -13.26 -20.82
CA TYR A 545 22.21 -13.32 -19.42
C TYR A 545 20.98 -12.46 -19.20
N HIS A 546 19.99 -13.03 -18.50
CA HIS A 546 18.92 -12.26 -17.88
C HIS A 546 19.49 -11.61 -16.62
N VAL A 547 19.38 -10.30 -16.52
CA VAL A 547 19.98 -9.53 -15.43
C VAL A 547 18.95 -8.64 -14.75
N LEU A 548 18.96 -8.64 -13.42
CA LEU A 548 18.26 -7.68 -12.59
C LEU A 548 19.19 -6.50 -12.34
N VAL A 549 18.75 -5.29 -12.69
CA VAL A 549 19.54 -4.06 -12.60
C VAL A 549 19.12 -3.21 -11.40
N CYS A 550 20.03 -2.39 -10.89
CA CYS A 550 19.79 -1.53 -9.73
C CYS A 550 18.66 -0.49 -9.90
N ASP A 551 18.17 -0.27 -11.11
CA ASP A 551 17.03 0.59 -11.45
C ASP A 551 15.67 -0.18 -11.49
N LYS A 552 15.64 -1.41 -10.99
CA LYS A 552 14.51 -2.37 -11.05
C LYS A 552 14.26 -3.00 -12.42
N SER A 553 14.98 -2.60 -13.48
CA SER A 553 14.78 -3.16 -14.81
C SER A 553 15.34 -4.57 -14.94
N ILE A 554 14.70 -5.37 -15.80
CA ILE A 554 15.24 -6.65 -16.26
C ILE A 554 15.82 -6.42 -17.65
N ARG A 555 17.07 -6.82 -17.87
CA ARG A 555 17.76 -6.66 -19.15
C ARG A 555 18.31 -7.99 -19.66
N TYR A 556 18.56 -8.06 -20.96
CA TYR A 556 19.17 -9.20 -21.62
C TYR A 556 20.53 -8.76 -22.17
N VAL A 557 21.61 -9.31 -21.60
CA VAL A 557 22.97 -8.78 -21.75
C VAL A 557 23.90 -9.86 -22.30
N ALA A 558 24.63 -9.52 -23.36
CA ALA A 558 25.67 -10.39 -23.93
C ALA A 558 26.85 -10.59 -22.97
N GLU A 559 27.43 -11.79 -22.96
CA GLU A 559 28.56 -12.15 -22.09
C GLU A 559 29.71 -11.14 -22.13
N GLU A 560 30.06 -10.65 -23.33
CA GLU A 560 31.18 -9.72 -23.51
C GLU A 560 30.98 -8.37 -22.81
N ASN A 561 29.75 -8.01 -22.43
CA ASN A 561 29.42 -6.75 -21.75
C ASN A 561 29.39 -6.86 -20.22
N ILE A 562 29.59 -8.06 -19.66
CA ILE A 562 29.58 -8.31 -18.22
C ILE A 562 31.00 -8.25 -17.65
N SER A 563 31.18 -7.44 -16.59
CA SER A 563 32.41 -7.40 -15.79
C SER A 563 32.09 -7.74 -14.34
N PRO A 564 32.43 -8.95 -13.84
CA PRO A 564 32.22 -9.32 -12.44
C PRO A 564 32.87 -8.32 -11.49
N VAL A 565 32.23 -8.08 -10.35
CA VAL A 565 32.84 -7.29 -9.27
C VAL A 565 34.00 -8.11 -8.67
N PRO A 566 35.24 -7.59 -8.60
CA PRO A 566 36.39 -8.36 -8.11
C PRO A 566 36.31 -8.65 -6.62
N ILE A 567 36.69 -9.85 -6.19
CA ILE A 567 36.71 -10.31 -4.78
C ILE A 567 37.60 -9.43 -3.88
N THR A 568 38.63 -8.79 -4.43
CA THR A 568 39.63 -8.03 -3.65
C THR A 568 39.29 -6.55 -3.47
N ALA A 569 38.18 -6.05 -4.01
CA ALA A 569 37.85 -4.63 -3.90
C ALA A 569 37.27 -4.31 -2.50
N MET A 570 37.64 -3.17 -1.92
CA MET A 570 36.96 -2.65 -0.72
C MET A 570 35.47 -2.34 -0.99
N ASP A 571 35.09 -2.22 -2.28
CA ASP A 571 33.73 -1.97 -2.80
C ASP A 571 33.01 -3.25 -3.29
N SER A 572 33.33 -4.43 -2.74
CA SER A 572 32.78 -5.71 -3.22
C SER A 572 31.41 -6.07 -2.65
N GLN A 573 30.77 -5.16 -1.92
CA GLN A 573 29.43 -5.35 -1.36
C GLN A 573 28.38 -4.84 -2.36
N PRO A 574 27.24 -5.54 -2.49
CA PRO A 574 26.14 -5.05 -3.31
C PRO A 574 25.60 -3.73 -2.76
N SER A 575 25.14 -2.83 -3.63
CA SER A 575 24.45 -1.64 -3.18
C SER A 575 23.16 -1.96 -2.41
N GLU A 576 22.71 -1.02 -1.58
CA GLU A 576 21.42 -1.13 -0.88
C GLU A 576 20.25 -1.40 -1.84
N ALA A 577 20.30 -0.77 -3.03
CA ALA A 577 19.33 -1.00 -4.10
C ALA A 577 19.27 -2.47 -4.50
N MET A 578 20.43 -3.09 -4.74
CA MET A 578 20.51 -4.49 -5.14
C MET A 578 20.09 -5.42 -4.04
N LEU A 579 20.46 -5.17 -2.77
CA LEU A 579 20.00 -5.97 -1.65
C LEU A 579 18.47 -5.97 -1.52
N LYS A 580 17.82 -4.82 -1.71
CA LYS A 580 16.34 -4.71 -1.68
C LYS A 580 15.67 -5.47 -2.82
N LEU A 581 16.24 -5.46 -4.03
CA LEU A 581 15.65 -6.11 -5.21
C LEU A 581 15.95 -7.61 -5.30
N ALA A 582 17.13 -8.02 -4.82
CA ALA A 582 17.63 -9.39 -4.96
C ALA A 582 16.71 -10.43 -4.32
N GLY A 583 15.97 -10.08 -3.25
CA GLY A 583 15.10 -11.01 -2.53
C GLY A 583 14.06 -11.71 -3.40
N ARG A 584 13.65 -11.13 -4.54
CA ARG A 584 12.76 -11.82 -5.50
C ARG A 584 13.36 -13.12 -6.03
N HIS A 585 14.68 -13.17 -6.20
CA HIS A 585 15.40 -14.26 -6.87
C HIS A 585 16.39 -14.99 -5.95
N PHE A 586 16.84 -14.36 -4.88
CA PHE A 586 17.97 -14.81 -4.06
C PHE A 586 17.64 -14.85 -2.57
N LYS A 587 18.16 -15.86 -1.88
CA LYS A 587 18.01 -16.08 -0.43
C LYS A 587 18.83 -15.10 0.39
N ARG A 588 20.12 -14.97 0.05
CA ARG A 588 21.09 -14.16 0.80
C ARG A 588 22.26 -13.77 -0.08
N TRP A 589 23.04 -12.81 0.40
CA TRP A 589 24.35 -12.49 -0.13
C TRP A 589 25.41 -13.37 0.56
N ASP A 590 26.24 -14.05 -0.22
CA ASP A 590 27.43 -14.74 0.28
C ASP A 590 28.63 -13.80 0.14
N SER A 591 29.07 -13.23 1.25
CA SER A 591 30.18 -12.28 1.30
C SER A 591 31.54 -12.94 1.14
N GLU A 592 31.67 -14.25 1.36
CA GLU A 592 32.93 -14.99 1.18
C GLU A 592 33.19 -15.25 -0.31
N HIS A 593 32.13 -15.63 -1.03
CA HIS A 593 32.21 -15.96 -2.47
C HIS A 593 31.79 -14.81 -3.40
N HIS A 594 31.34 -13.68 -2.85
CA HIS A 594 30.82 -12.52 -3.59
C HIS A 594 29.75 -12.87 -4.61
N ILE A 595 28.79 -13.70 -4.20
CA ILE A 595 27.70 -14.17 -5.05
C ILE A 595 26.38 -14.19 -4.27
N PHE A 596 25.28 -13.92 -4.96
CA PHE A 596 23.96 -14.13 -4.40
C PHE A 596 23.57 -15.61 -4.45
N VAL A 597 23.09 -16.14 -3.33
CA VAL A 597 22.63 -17.52 -3.25
C VAL A 597 21.22 -17.61 -3.85
N SER A 598 21.05 -18.37 -4.92
CA SER A 598 19.76 -18.54 -5.59
C SER A 598 18.68 -19.06 -4.64
N ASN A 599 17.48 -18.49 -4.73
CA ASN A 599 16.32 -18.99 -4.01
C ASN A 599 15.75 -20.26 -4.64
N VAL A 600 15.97 -20.47 -5.94
CA VAL A 600 15.37 -21.57 -6.70
C VAL A 600 16.42 -22.15 -7.64
N ARG A 601 16.70 -23.44 -7.47
CA ARG A 601 17.64 -24.22 -8.30
C ARG A 601 16.95 -25.08 -9.36
N ASP A 602 15.62 -25.07 -9.39
CA ASP A 602 14.83 -25.94 -10.26
C ASP A 602 15.08 -25.69 -11.76
N GLU A 603 15.34 -24.43 -12.12
CA GLU A 603 15.56 -23.96 -13.50
C GLU A 603 17.04 -24.00 -13.90
N TYR A 604 17.97 -23.78 -12.97
CA TYR A 604 19.41 -23.77 -13.21
C TYR A 604 20.11 -24.68 -12.18
N PRO A 605 20.07 -26.01 -12.33
CA PRO A 605 20.51 -26.96 -11.29
C PRO A 605 22.03 -26.94 -11.04
N ASP A 606 22.83 -26.44 -11.99
CA ASP A 606 24.28 -26.37 -11.90
C ASP A 606 24.81 -25.11 -11.16
N ASP A 607 23.92 -24.19 -10.78
CA ASP A 607 24.19 -22.93 -10.06
C ASP A 607 23.54 -22.94 -8.65
#